data_AF-A0A8T5W5Z7-F1
#
_entry.id   AF-A0A8T5W5Z7-F1
#
_cell.length_a   1.000
_cell.length_b   1.000
_cell.length_c   1.000
_cell.angle_alpha   90.00
_cell.angle_beta   90.00
_cell.angle_gamma   90.00
#
_symmetry.space_group_name_H-M   'P 1'
#
loop_
_entity.id
_entity.type
_entity.pdbx_description
1 polymer ?
#
loop_
_entity_poly.entity_id
_entity_poly.type
_entity_poly.pdbx_seq_one_letter_code
_entity_poly.pdbx_strand_id
1 'polypeptide(L)'
;MNRADILIAKNNKNISLEELREEVINTVTETEKTYWELVFALDNLKVKELSLKRAKDLLETNRVRMKAGTASQLEVLAAEAEVASRKQEVIIAHKMLSDAQDNLKIVTNLIQDPKLWNFDIIPLDKPPLEAKEIDLVESVRTAFKKRPDYQKEKIDLRNKDI
;
A
#
# COMPACT_ATOMS: atom_id res chain seq x y z
N MET A 1 -29.15 3.47 -44.87
CA MET A 1 -28.50 3.52 -43.54
C MET A 1 -29.12 2.42 -42.68
N ASN A 2 -28.30 1.47 -42.24
CA ASN A 2 -28.76 0.25 -41.57
C ASN A 2 -28.96 0.51 -40.06
N ARG A 3 -30.11 0.10 -39.53
CA ARG A 3 -30.46 0.29 -38.11
C ARG A 3 -29.58 -0.55 -37.17
N ALA A 4 -29.08 -1.69 -37.66
CA ALA A 4 -28.16 -2.56 -36.91
C ALA A 4 -26.85 -1.83 -36.56
N ASP A 5 -26.23 -1.16 -37.55
CA ASP A 5 -24.96 -0.44 -37.36
C ASP A 5 -25.06 0.65 -36.29
N ILE A 6 -26.19 1.36 -36.23
CA ILE A 6 -26.45 2.40 -35.22
C ILE A 6 -26.59 1.79 -33.82
N LEU A 7 -27.24 0.62 -33.70
CA LEU A 7 -27.38 -0.08 -32.42
C LEU A 7 -26.04 -0.61 -31.91
N ILE A 8 -25.25 -1.23 -32.79
CA ILE A 8 -23.90 -1.71 -32.48
C ILE A 8 -23.02 -0.54 -32.04
N ALA A 9 -23.00 0.57 -32.78
CA ALA A 9 -22.23 1.76 -32.41
C ALA A 9 -22.63 2.32 -31.03
N LYS A 10 -23.93 2.32 -30.71
CA LYS A 10 -24.44 2.75 -29.40
C LYS A 10 -24.00 1.80 -28.28
N ASN A 11 -24.02 0.50 -28.51
CA ASN A 11 -23.56 -0.50 -27.55
C ASN A 11 -22.05 -0.41 -27.34
N ASN A 12 -21.26 -0.22 -28.40
CA ASN A 12 -19.81 -0.02 -28.31
C ASN A 12 -19.45 1.22 -27.50
N LYS A 13 -20.20 2.33 -27.66
CA LYS A 13 -20.05 3.50 -26.79
C LYS A 13 -20.28 3.15 -25.32
N ASN A 14 -21.30 2.34 -25.00
CA ASN A 14 -21.57 1.94 -23.62
C ASN A 14 -20.48 1.02 -23.07
N ILE A 15 -19.92 0.12 -23.90
CA ILE A 15 -18.76 -0.70 -23.54
C ILE A 15 -17.58 0.20 -23.14
N SER A 16 -17.23 1.20 -23.97
CA SER A 16 -16.14 2.12 -23.65
C SER A 16 -16.38 2.94 -22.37
N LEU A 17 -17.64 3.23 -22.02
CA LEU A 17 -17.96 3.89 -20.76
C LEU A 17 -17.75 2.97 -19.55
N GLU A 18 -18.09 1.67 -19.65
CA GLU A 18 -17.80 0.70 -18.59
C GLU A 18 -16.29 0.43 -18.48
N GLU A 19 -15.54 0.40 -19.58
CA GLU A 19 -14.06 0.31 -19.56
C GLU A 19 -13.43 1.50 -18.85
N LEU A 20 -13.88 2.73 -19.13
CA LEU A 20 -13.42 3.91 -18.41
C LEU A 20 -13.73 3.81 -16.91
N ARG A 21 -14.92 3.31 -16.56
CA ARG A 21 -15.31 3.13 -15.16
C ARG A 21 -14.46 2.08 -14.46
N GLU A 22 -14.12 1.00 -15.15
CA GLU A 22 -13.18 -0.04 -14.68
C GLU A 22 -11.81 0.59 -14.37
N GLU A 23 -11.28 1.39 -15.31
CA GLU A 23 -9.98 2.06 -15.14
C GLU A 23 -9.97 3.04 -13.96
N VAL A 24 -11.04 3.82 -13.79
CA VAL A 24 -11.18 4.74 -12.64
C VAL A 24 -11.20 3.96 -11.31
N ILE A 25 -11.96 2.86 -11.24
CA ILE A 25 -12.02 2.02 -10.03
C ILE A 25 -10.64 1.44 -9.71
N ASN A 26 -9.93 0.93 -10.72
CA ASN A 26 -8.59 0.38 -10.55
C ASN A 26 -7.61 1.45 -10.07
N THR A 27 -7.64 2.64 -10.67
CA THR A 27 -6.76 3.77 -10.30
C THR A 27 -7.00 4.21 -8.85
N VAL A 28 -8.26 4.38 -8.44
CA VAL A 28 -8.61 4.75 -7.06
C VAL A 28 -8.16 3.66 -6.08
N THR A 29 -8.44 2.40 -6.40
CA THR A 29 -8.08 1.25 -5.55
C THR A 29 -6.56 1.15 -5.38
N GLU A 30 -5.80 1.27 -6.45
CA GLU A 30 -4.34 1.23 -6.38
C GLU A 30 -3.79 2.43 -5.59
N THR A 31 -4.35 3.63 -5.80
CA THR A 31 -3.96 4.82 -5.04
C THR A 31 -4.21 4.64 -3.54
N GLU A 32 -5.39 4.15 -3.15
CA GLU A 32 -5.71 3.86 -1.75
C GLU A 32 -4.76 2.83 -1.14
N LYS A 33 -4.49 1.75 -1.87
CA LYS A 33 -3.56 0.69 -1.44
C LYS A 33 -2.15 1.25 -1.23
N THR A 34 -1.59 1.96 -2.21
CA THR A 34 -0.26 2.55 -2.11
C THR A 34 -0.17 3.59 -0.97
N TYR A 35 -1.25 4.35 -0.72
CA TYR A 35 -1.31 5.25 0.43
C TYR A 35 -1.19 4.48 1.76
N TRP A 36 -1.94 3.39 1.93
CA TRP A 36 -1.86 2.59 3.14
C TRP A 36 -0.53 1.83 3.29
N GLU A 37 0.12 1.46 2.18
CA GLU A 37 1.49 0.92 2.19
C GLU A 37 2.50 1.96 2.71
N LEU A 38 2.35 3.23 2.33
CA LEU A 38 3.16 4.32 2.86
C LEU A 38 2.93 4.52 4.37
N VAL A 39 1.68 4.53 4.82
CA VAL A 39 1.34 4.60 6.26
C VAL A 39 2.01 3.45 7.02
N PHE A 40 1.90 2.23 6.50
CA PHE A 40 2.55 1.05 7.09
C PHE A 40 4.08 1.20 7.15
N ALA A 41 4.73 1.62 6.06
CA ALA A 41 6.18 1.73 6.00
C ALA A 41 6.72 2.76 7.01
N LEU A 42 6.00 3.88 7.19
CA LEU A 42 6.32 4.90 8.18
C LEU A 42 6.25 4.36 9.61
N ASP A 43 5.19 3.65 9.96
CA ASP A 43 5.04 3.09 11.30
C ASP A 43 5.99 1.92 11.56
N ASN A 44 6.27 1.10 10.53
CA ASN A 44 7.31 0.07 10.61
C ASN A 44 8.69 0.67 10.91
N LEU A 45 9.07 1.77 10.26
CA LEU A 45 10.33 2.47 10.55
C LEU A 45 10.40 2.90 12.01
N LYS A 46 9.35 3.55 12.54
CA LYS A 46 9.29 3.97 13.96
C LYS A 46 9.48 2.78 14.92
N VAL A 47 8.88 1.62 14.60
CA VAL A 47 9.04 0.39 15.39
C VAL A 47 10.49 -0.11 15.34
N LYS A 48 11.13 -0.10 14.17
CA LYS A 48 12.54 -0.51 14.02
C LYS A 48 13.50 0.42 14.77
N GLU A 49 13.27 1.73 14.70
CA GLU A 49 14.06 2.72 15.45
C GLU A 49 13.94 2.52 16.96
N LEU A 50 12.72 2.28 17.46
CA LEU A 50 12.50 1.97 18.88
C LEU A 50 13.19 0.66 19.29
N SER A 51 13.15 -0.36 18.43
CA SER A 51 13.85 -1.63 18.67
C SER A 51 15.36 -1.43 18.74
N LEU A 52 15.94 -0.63 17.83
CA LEU A 52 17.35 -0.28 17.86
C LEU A 52 17.72 0.48 19.15
N LYS A 53 16.87 1.42 19.58
CA LYS A 53 17.08 2.13 20.85
C LYS A 53 17.15 1.15 22.03
N ARG A 54 16.19 0.23 22.14
CA ARG A 54 16.18 -0.79 23.20
C ARG A 54 17.43 -1.70 23.16
N ALA A 55 17.89 -2.09 21.97
CA ALA A 55 19.11 -2.89 21.83
C ALA A 55 20.36 -2.12 22.32
N LYS A 56 20.44 -0.81 22.04
CA LYS A 56 21.53 0.06 22.54
C LYS A 56 21.49 0.20 24.06
N ASP A 57 20.30 0.36 24.65
CA ASP A 57 20.13 0.45 26.10
C ASP A 57 20.55 -0.86 26.80
N LEU A 58 20.24 -2.02 26.19
CA LEU A 58 20.68 -3.33 26.67
C LEU A 58 22.21 -3.48 26.60
N LEU A 59 22.82 -3.07 25.49
CA LEU A 59 24.28 -3.10 25.33
C LEU A 59 24.97 -2.26 26.41
N GLU A 60 24.47 -1.05 26.67
CA GLU A 60 25.03 -0.18 27.71
C GLU A 60 24.89 -0.81 29.10
N THR A 61 23.73 -1.38 29.39
CA THR A 61 23.48 -2.11 30.65
C THR A 61 24.47 -3.26 30.83
N ASN A 62 24.69 -4.08 29.79
CA ASN A 62 25.63 -5.20 29.85
C ASN A 62 27.08 -4.73 30.02
N ARG A 63 27.48 -3.62 29.39
CA ARG A 63 28.81 -3.02 29.57
C ARG A 63 29.05 -2.55 31.00
N VAL A 64 28.05 -1.91 31.62
CA VAL A 64 28.12 -1.49 33.02
C VAL A 64 28.20 -2.72 33.94
N ARG A 65 27.35 -3.73 33.71
CA ARG A 65 27.35 -4.96 34.50
C ARG A 65 28.66 -5.74 34.39
N MET A 66 29.28 -5.76 33.20
CA MET A 66 30.58 -6.40 32.98
C MET A 66 31.67 -5.68 33.78
N LYS A 67 31.69 -4.34 33.79
CA LYS A 67 32.62 -3.55 34.64
C LYS A 67 32.42 -3.83 36.13
N ALA A 68 31.18 -4.11 36.54
CA ALA A 68 30.85 -4.50 37.90
C ALA A 68 31.06 -6.01 38.20
N GLY A 69 31.51 -6.81 37.23
CA GLY A 69 31.74 -8.25 37.38
C GLY A 69 30.48 -9.13 37.38
N THR A 70 29.33 -8.60 36.98
CA THR A 70 28.01 -9.27 37.03
C THR A 70 27.44 -9.66 35.65
N ALA A 71 28.20 -9.39 34.58
CA ALA A 71 27.92 -9.84 33.22
C ALA A 71 29.20 -10.32 32.55
N SER A 72 29.06 -11.23 31.58
CA SER A 72 30.18 -11.79 30.83
C SER A 72 30.50 -11.00 29.55
N GLN A 73 31.72 -11.16 29.04
CA GLN A 73 32.09 -10.60 27.73
C GLN A 73 31.22 -11.16 26.59
N LEU A 74 30.77 -12.41 26.71
CA LEU A 74 29.86 -13.04 25.74
C LEU A 74 28.51 -12.31 25.69
N GLU A 75 27.95 -11.91 26.84
CA GLU A 75 26.70 -11.15 26.91
C GLU A 75 26.82 -9.75 26.29
N VAL A 76 27.98 -9.11 26.42
CA VAL A 76 28.27 -7.83 25.74
C VAL A 76 28.36 -8.05 24.23
N LEU A 77 29.11 -9.05 23.79
CA LEU A 77 29.27 -9.36 22.36
C LEU A 77 27.93 -9.71 21.70
N ALA A 78 27.08 -10.48 22.38
CA ALA A 78 25.73 -10.80 21.91
C ALA A 78 24.86 -9.52 21.76
N ALA A 79 24.94 -8.60 22.72
CA ALA A 79 24.23 -7.33 22.64
C ALA A 79 24.77 -6.42 21.52
N GLU A 80 26.08 -6.45 21.23
CA GLU A 80 26.66 -5.72 20.08
C GLU A 80 26.15 -6.27 18.74
N ALA A 81 26.09 -7.60 18.62
CA ALA A 81 25.52 -8.26 17.44
C ALA A 81 24.04 -7.91 17.24
N GLU A 82 23.27 -7.87 18.33
CA GLU A 82 21.86 -7.45 18.29
C GLU A 82 21.72 -5.99 17.83
N VAL A 83 22.54 -5.06 18.37
CA VAL A 83 22.56 -3.66 17.90
C VAL A 83 22.88 -3.57 16.40
N ALA A 84 23.84 -4.36 15.91
CA ALA A 84 24.17 -4.39 14.49
C ALA A 84 22.99 -4.90 13.64
N SER A 85 22.33 -5.97 14.08
CA SER A 85 21.13 -6.51 13.42
C SER A 85 20.00 -5.47 13.36
N ARG A 86 19.69 -4.79 14.48
CA ARG A 86 18.65 -3.75 14.51
C ARG A 86 19.00 -2.53 13.65
N LYS A 87 20.28 -2.17 13.54
CA LYS A 87 20.71 -1.11 12.60
C LYS A 87 20.40 -1.49 11.16
N GLN A 88 20.68 -2.74 10.77
CA GLN A 88 20.34 -3.23 9.43
C GLN A 88 18.82 -3.18 9.20
N GLU A 89 18.01 -3.60 10.17
CA GLU A 89 16.54 -3.50 10.05
C GLU A 89 16.05 -2.06 9.85
N VAL A 90 16.63 -1.08 10.55
CA VAL A 90 16.30 0.35 10.36
C VAL A 90 16.66 0.82 8.95
N ILE A 91 17.82 0.42 8.42
CA ILE A 91 18.24 0.77 7.05
C ILE A 91 17.25 0.21 6.01
N ILE A 92 16.85 -1.05 6.17
CA ILE A 92 15.86 -1.68 5.28
C ILE A 92 14.50 -0.97 5.39
N ALA A 93 14.07 -0.62 6.60
CA ALA A 93 12.80 0.10 6.82
C ALA A 93 12.82 1.50 6.21
N HIS A 94 13.95 2.22 6.26
CA HIS A 94 14.11 3.50 5.57
C HIS A 94 13.96 3.36 4.06
N LYS A 95 14.60 2.34 3.46
CA LYS A 95 14.45 2.08 2.02
C LYS A 95 13.00 1.77 1.67
N MET A 96 12.33 0.95 2.47
CA MET A 96 10.91 0.63 2.27
C MET A 96 10.03 1.88 2.32
N LEU A 97 10.30 2.82 3.24
CA LEU A 97 9.59 4.10 3.30
C LEU A 97 9.81 4.93 2.03
N SER A 98 11.05 5.04 1.56
CA SER A 98 11.38 5.76 0.32
C SER A 98 10.67 5.14 -0.89
N ASP A 99 10.74 3.82 -1.05
CA ASP A 99 10.12 3.10 -2.15
C ASP A 99 8.57 3.28 -2.13
N ALA A 100 7.96 3.27 -0.93
CA ALA A 100 6.52 3.51 -0.78
C ALA A 100 6.11 4.95 -1.13
N GLN A 101 6.92 5.95 -0.79
CA GLN A 101 6.69 7.35 -1.20
C GLN A 101 6.77 7.51 -2.72
N ASP A 102 7.76 6.90 -3.36
CA ASP A 102 7.94 6.97 -4.81
C ASP A 102 6.77 6.31 -5.55
N ASN A 103 6.32 5.13 -5.09
CA ASN A 103 5.15 4.46 -5.65
C ASN A 103 3.89 5.33 -5.57
N LEU A 104 3.68 6.01 -4.43
CA LEU A 104 2.52 6.89 -4.27
C LEU A 104 2.60 8.09 -5.24
N LYS A 105 3.78 8.68 -5.43
CA LYS A 105 4.00 9.76 -6.39
C LYS A 105 3.74 9.32 -7.83
N ILE A 106 4.10 8.09 -8.18
CA ILE A 106 3.88 7.52 -9.52
C ILE A 106 2.38 7.33 -9.78
N VAL A 107 1.65 6.65 -8.90
CA VAL A 107 0.22 6.36 -9.12
C VAL A 107 -0.66 7.62 -9.12
N THR A 108 -0.24 8.65 -8.38
CA THR A 108 -0.94 9.96 -8.35
C THR A 108 -0.44 10.95 -9.42
N ASN A 109 0.47 10.52 -10.30
CA ASN A 109 1.07 11.33 -11.37
C ASN A 109 1.74 12.64 -10.87
N LEU A 110 2.22 12.65 -9.62
CA LEU A 110 2.98 13.78 -9.05
C LEU A 110 4.41 13.87 -9.62
N ILE A 111 4.86 12.84 -10.34
CA ILE A 111 6.19 12.80 -11.01
C ILE A 111 6.39 13.93 -12.02
N GLN A 112 5.32 14.51 -12.55
CA GLN A 112 5.39 15.58 -13.55
C GLN A 112 5.67 16.96 -12.96
N ASP A 113 5.62 17.12 -11.63
CA ASP A 113 5.97 18.36 -10.95
C ASP A 113 7.32 18.19 -10.23
N PRO A 114 8.42 18.78 -10.76
CA PRO A 114 9.74 18.71 -10.13
C PRO A 114 9.80 19.26 -8.71
N LYS A 115 8.86 20.16 -8.34
CA LYS A 115 8.76 20.65 -6.97
C LYS A 115 8.21 19.54 -6.08
N LEU A 116 7.15 18.85 -6.49
CA LEU A 116 6.48 17.82 -5.71
C LEU A 116 7.28 16.51 -5.61
N TRP A 117 8.11 16.20 -6.62
CA TRP A 117 8.96 15.02 -6.59
C TRP A 117 9.94 14.99 -5.40
N ASN A 118 10.48 16.14 -5.01
CA ASN A 118 11.52 16.25 -3.98
C ASN A 118 10.98 16.40 -2.55
N PHE A 119 9.66 16.43 -2.35
CA PHE A 119 9.08 16.49 -1.00
C PHE A 119 8.77 15.10 -0.46
N ASP A 120 8.91 14.97 0.86
CA ASP A 120 8.42 13.82 1.61
C ASP A 120 6.90 13.94 1.79
N ILE A 121 6.20 12.84 1.48
CA ILE A 121 4.78 12.73 1.78
C ILE A 121 4.64 12.26 3.22
N ILE A 122 3.90 13.01 4.04
CA ILE A 122 3.59 12.68 5.43
C ILE A 122 2.11 12.28 5.50
N PRO A 123 1.80 10.98 5.68
CA PRO A 123 0.44 10.54 5.95
C PRO A 123 -0.09 11.13 7.26
N LEU A 124 -1.33 11.60 7.24
CA LEU A 124 -1.99 12.18 8.41
C LEU A 124 -2.98 11.22 9.07
N ASP A 125 -3.44 10.22 8.32
CA ASP A 125 -4.46 9.28 8.78
C ASP A 125 -3.84 8.11 9.56
N LYS A 126 -4.70 7.44 10.32
CA LYS A 126 -4.38 6.17 10.98
C LYS A 126 -5.24 5.07 10.37
N PRO A 127 -4.73 3.83 10.27
CA PRO A 127 -5.52 2.72 9.79
C PRO A 127 -6.80 2.57 10.63
N PRO A 128 -7.97 2.36 10.01
CA PRO A 128 -9.20 2.11 10.76
C PRO A 128 -9.04 0.79 11.53
N LEU A 129 -9.34 0.82 12.84
CA LEU A 129 -9.25 -0.36 13.71
C LEU A 129 -10.59 -1.12 13.80
N GLU A 130 -11.65 -0.59 13.22
CA GLU A 130 -13.00 -1.15 13.30
C GLU A 130 -13.21 -2.21 12.22
N ALA A 131 -13.44 -3.45 12.65
CA ALA A 131 -13.89 -4.51 11.75
C ALA A 131 -15.33 -4.21 11.33
N LYS A 132 -15.55 -4.02 10.03
CA LYS A 132 -16.88 -3.88 9.47
C LYS A 132 -17.45 -5.27 9.18
N GLU A 133 -18.65 -5.57 9.67
CA GLU A 133 -19.36 -6.78 9.24
C GLU A 133 -19.71 -6.65 7.74
N ILE A 134 -19.28 -7.63 6.96
CA ILE A 134 -19.53 -7.68 5.51
C ILE A 134 -20.58 -8.76 5.25
N ASP A 135 -21.74 -8.37 4.73
CA ASP A 135 -22.72 -9.30 4.19
C ASP A 135 -22.27 -9.76 2.80
N LEU A 136 -21.85 -11.03 2.70
CA LEU A 136 -21.42 -11.63 1.45
C LEU A 136 -22.54 -11.66 0.40
N VAL A 137 -23.77 -12.00 0.81
CA VAL A 137 -24.91 -12.16 -0.11
C VAL A 137 -25.27 -10.81 -0.73
N GLU A 138 -25.35 -9.76 0.08
CA GLU A 138 -25.63 -8.42 -0.43
C GLU A 138 -24.47 -7.85 -1.25
N SER A 139 -23.22 -8.18 -0.89
CA SER A 139 -22.04 -7.79 -1.67
C SER A 139 -22.04 -8.43 -3.07
N VAL A 140 -22.34 -9.74 -3.18
CA VAL A 140 -22.45 -10.43 -4.47
C VAL A 140 -23.59 -9.87 -5.31
N ARG A 141 -24.75 -9.60 -4.69
CA ARG A 141 -25.89 -8.96 -5.37
C ARG A 141 -25.53 -7.58 -5.91
N THR A 142 -24.80 -6.79 -5.13
CA THR A 142 -24.30 -5.48 -5.55
C THR A 142 -23.28 -5.61 -6.68
N ALA A 143 -22.39 -6.61 -6.61
CA ALA A 143 -21.40 -6.87 -7.63
C ALA A 143 -22.04 -7.13 -9.01
N PHE A 144 -23.01 -8.05 -9.11
CA PHE A 144 -23.72 -8.31 -10.38
C PHE A 144 -24.42 -7.08 -10.98
N LYS A 145 -24.78 -6.09 -10.15
CA LYS A 145 -25.39 -4.85 -10.62
C LYS A 145 -24.37 -3.78 -11.04
N LYS A 146 -23.21 -3.74 -10.39
CA LYS A 146 -22.29 -2.59 -10.46
C LYS A 146 -20.95 -2.87 -11.11
N ARG A 147 -20.53 -4.14 -11.21
CA ARG A 147 -19.24 -4.56 -11.79
C ARG A 147 -19.13 -4.19 -13.27
N PRO A 148 -18.19 -3.31 -13.66
CA PRO A 148 -18.08 -2.86 -15.05
C PRO A 148 -17.73 -3.99 -16.01
N ASP A 149 -16.85 -4.91 -15.61
CA ASP A 149 -16.47 -6.10 -16.39
C ASP A 149 -17.68 -6.98 -16.75
N TYR A 150 -18.57 -7.20 -15.78
CA TYR A 150 -19.82 -7.94 -16.01
C TYR A 150 -20.80 -7.18 -16.91
N GLN A 151 -20.93 -5.85 -16.75
CA GLN A 151 -21.81 -5.05 -17.61
C GLN A 151 -21.33 -5.03 -19.07
N LYS A 152 -20.01 -4.94 -19.28
CA LYS A 152 -19.37 -5.00 -20.60
C LYS A 152 -19.70 -6.30 -21.34
N GLU A 153 -19.48 -7.44 -20.70
CA GLU A 153 -19.80 -8.76 -21.28
C GLU A 153 -21.30 -8.90 -21.63
N LYS A 154 -22.18 -8.36 -20.78
CA LYS A 154 -23.62 -8.35 -21.07
C LYS A 154 -23.98 -7.51 -22.29
N ILE A 155 -23.30 -6.38 -22.52
CA ILE A 155 -23.51 -5.53 -23.69
C ILE A 155 -22.93 -6.21 -24.94
N ASP A 156 -21.77 -6.85 -24.82
CA ASP A 156 -21.13 -7.59 -25.93
C ASP A 156 -21.99 -8.77 -26.42
N LEU A 157 -22.58 -9.53 -25.50
CA LEU A 157 -23.56 -10.57 -25.85
C LEU A 157 -24.74 -9.99 -26.65
N ARG A 158 -25.27 -8.83 -26.24
CA ARG A 158 -26.36 -8.16 -26.97
C ARG A 158 -25.94 -7.70 -28.37
N ASN A 159 -24.65 -7.41 -28.60
CA ASN A 159 -24.15 -7.13 -29.94
C ASN A 159 -24.13 -8.37 -30.83
N LYS A 160 -23.77 -9.53 -30.26
CA LYS A 160 -23.76 -10.82 -30.99
C LYS A 160 -25.14 -11.29 -31.40
N ASP A 161 -26.18 -10.82 -30.72
CA ASP A 161 -27.60 -11.13 -30.99
C ASP A 161 -28.27 -10.18 -32.02
N ILE A 162 -27.57 -9.15 -32.52
CA ILE A 162 -28.06 -8.19 -33.53
C ILE A 162 -27.68 -8.65 -34.94
#